data_AF-A1ZSP9-F1
#
_entry.id   AF-A1ZSP9-F1
#
_cell.length_a   1.000
_cell.length_b   1.000
_cell.length_c   1.000
_cell.angle_alpha   90.00
_cell.angle_beta   90.00
_cell.angle_gamma   90.00
#
_symmetry.space_group_name_H-M   'P 1'
#
loop_
_entity.id
_entity.type
_entity.pdbx_description
1 polymer ?
#
loop_
_entity_poly.entity_id
_entity_poly.type
_entity_poly.pdbx_seq_one_letter_code
_entity_poly.pdbx_strand_id
1 'polypeptide(L)'
;MMADFSFKKLFSFLKTKKTFSNTTSTQEKKLKQLLLSSDAGQVRLAFYLMKGTGVPSKLLPIIKAHYQALCFETGLMFPLHSLRALYISGVCLAGVSPEIGKLKKLRELCIENCDLEQLPPDIGQLKRLKVCWLRWNNLHQLPATIGRLTQLTELQLDDNRLRALPARLNRLQKLKILYAKYNQLTELPKEITQLRGLQELNLSYNHINALPLDWQTLTQLKKLHLYNNNLSNLPDSIGYLARLKILRVQNNVLRGVPASLGKLQQLEELSIQNNQIQQLPASLGHLPSLKRLNVNDNLLTYLPDSFQNLVNLEHLYLRGNQLSKKNRETIQGWFPHISIHF
;
A
#
# COMPACT_ATOMS: atom_id res chain seq x y z
N MET A 1 -51.16 -4.02 -9.05
CA MET A 1 -51.78 -2.72 -8.70
C MET A 1 -51.96 -2.59 -7.16
N MET A 2 -50.89 -2.80 -6.39
CA MET A 2 -50.88 -2.74 -4.90
C MET A 2 -49.62 -2.01 -4.35
N ALA A 3 -48.86 -1.31 -5.20
CA ALA A 3 -47.60 -0.66 -4.84
C ALA A 3 -47.72 0.86 -4.64
N ASP A 4 -48.81 1.48 -5.08
CA ASP A 4 -48.90 2.94 -5.20
C ASP A 4 -49.54 3.62 -3.96
N PHE A 5 -50.36 2.88 -3.21
CA PHE A 5 -51.07 3.41 -2.04
C PHE A 5 -50.19 3.52 -0.78
N SER A 6 -49.12 2.71 -0.69
CA SER A 6 -48.15 2.77 0.41
C SER A 6 -47.18 3.93 0.24
N PHE A 7 -46.78 4.26 -0.99
CA PHE A 7 -45.84 5.34 -1.29
C PHE A 7 -46.41 6.74 -0.96
N LYS A 8 -47.67 7.03 -1.32
CA LYS A 8 -48.29 8.34 -1.02
C LYS A 8 -48.49 8.60 0.47
N LYS A 9 -48.93 7.60 1.25
CA LYS A 9 -49.05 7.72 2.71
C LYS A 9 -47.68 7.86 3.39
N LEU A 10 -46.66 7.18 2.88
CA LEU A 10 -45.30 7.26 3.39
C LEU A 10 -44.62 8.60 3.05
N PHE A 11 -44.87 9.16 1.86
CA PHE A 11 -44.38 10.48 1.45
C PHE A 11 -45.05 11.62 2.23
N SER A 12 -46.34 11.48 2.55
CA SER A 12 -47.08 12.35 3.47
C SER A 12 -46.51 12.32 4.90
N PHE A 13 -46.12 11.12 5.39
CA PHE A 13 -45.43 10.94 6.67
C PHE A 13 -44.01 11.57 6.68
N LEU A 14 -43.31 11.50 5.54
CA LEU A 14 -41.97 12.09 5.35
C LEU A 14 -42.01 13.64 5.28
N LYS A 15 -43.09 14.24 4.80
CA LYS A 15 -43.26 15.70 4.70
C LYS A 15 -43.47 16.38 6.07
N THR A 16 -43.84 15.63 7.10
CA THR A 16 -44.43 16.17 8.34
C THR A 16 -43.55 16.03 9.59
N LYS A 17 -42.41 15.33 9.55
CA LYS A 17 -41.51 15.21 10.73
C LYS A 17 -40.13 15.81 10.51
N LYS A 18 -39.80 16.80 11.36
CA LYS A 18 -38.43 17.20 11.70
C LYS A 18 -37.66 15.95 12.14
N THR A 19 -36.58 15.62 11.42
CA THR A 19 -35.43 14.78 11.81
C THR A 19 -35.73 13.49 12.60
N PHE A 20 -35.28 12.35 12.08
CA PHE A 20 -35.20 11.03 12.73
C PHE A 20 -34.25 10.99 13.97
N SER A 21 -34.25 12.04 14.81
CA SER A 21 -33.23 12.26 15.86
C SER A 21 -33.54 11.52 17.16
N ASN A 22 -34.74 10.94 17.31
CA ASN A 22 -35.15 10.14 18.46
C ASN A 22 -36.02 8.97 17.98
N THR A 23 -35.40 7.85 17.57
CA THR A 23 -36.14 6.65 17.15
C THR A 23 -36.68 5.87 18.33
N THR A 24 -37.99 5.64 18.37
CA THR A 24 -38.59 4.66 19.29
C THR A 24 -38.21 3.23 18.87
N SER A 25 -38.26 2.27 19.80
CA SER A 25 -38.02 0.82 19.55
C SER A 25 -38.73 0.31 18.28
N THR A 26 -39.94 0.79 18.00
CA THR A 26 -40.75 0.43 16.83
C THR A 26 -40.19 0.99 15.52
N GLN A 27 -39.61 2.19 15.53
CA GLN A 27 -39.00 2.79 14.34
C GLN A 27 -37.66 2.11 14.00
N GLU A 28 -36.85 1.77 15.01
CA GLU A 28 -35.62 0.97 14.80
C GLU A 28 -35.93 -0.40 14.19
N LYS A 29 -36.98 -1.09 14.66
CA LYS A 29 -37.42 -2.38 14.10
C LYS A 29 -37.82 -2.29 12.63
N LYS A 30 -38.59 -1.26 12.25
CA LYS A 30 -38.97 -1.03 10.84
C LYS A 30 -37.76 -0.69 9.97
N LEU A 31 -36.83 0.13 10.48
CA LEU A 31 -35.60 0.45 9.77
C LEU A 31 -34.74 -0.80 9.54
N LYS A 32 -34.60 -1.64 10.58
CA LYS A 32 -33.90 -2.93 10.50
C LYS A 32 -34.54 -3.86 9.47
N GLN A 33 -35.87 -3.92 9.41
CA GLN A 33 -36.57 -4.74 8.41
C GLN A 33 -36.32 -4.25 6.98
N LEU A 34 -36.37 -2.93 6.75
CA LEU A 34 -36.06 -2.36 5.43
C LEU A 34 -34.60 -2.59 5.02
N LEU A 35 -33.67 -2.54 5.97
CA LEU A 35 -32.23 -2.77 5.74
C LEU A 35 -31.87 -4.24 5.48
N LEU A 36 -32.66 -5.17 6.01
CA LEU A 36 -32.51 -6.61 5.80
C LEU A 36 -33.30 -7.11 4.58
N SER A 37 -34.02 -6.23 3.89
CA SER A 37 -34.81 -6.57 2.71
C SER A 37 -33.90 -6.91 1.53
N SER A 38 -34.26 -7.93 0.76
CA SER A 38 -33.63 -8.25 -0.53
C SER A 38 -34.05 -7.30 -1.65
N ASP A 39 -35.03 -6.42 -1.40
CA ASP A 39 -35.50 -5.41 -2.34
C ASP A 39 -34.67 -4.12 -2.23
N ALA A 40 -33.90 -3.82 -3.29
CA ALA A 40 -33.04 -2.64 -3.36
C ALA A 40 -33.79 -1.31 -3.18
N GLY A 41 -35.08 -1.22 -3.56
CA GLY A 41 -35.91 -0.04 -3.35
C GLY A 41 -36.26 0.17 -1.88
N GLN A 42 -36.53 -0.90 -1.14
CA GLN A 42 -36.78 -0.84 0.30
C GLN A 42 -35.53 -0.46 1.09
N VAL A 43 -34.38 -0.99 0.68
CA VAL A 43 -33.08 -0.59 1.23
C VAL A 43 -32.87 0.91 0.96
N ARG A 44 -32.99 1.40 -0.28
CA ARG A 44 -32.87 2.84 -0.61
C ARG A 44 -33.80 3.74 0.20
N LEU A 45 -35.03 3.28 0.47
CA LEU A 45 -35.98 4.01 1.30
C LEU A 45 -35.51 4.12 2.76
N ALA A 46 -34.95 3.06 3.34
CA ALA A 46 -34.36 3.10 4.69
C ALA A 46 -33.30 4.19 4.81
N PHE A 47 -32.46 4.32 3.78
CA PHE A 47 -31.43 5.36 3.70
C PHE A 47 -31.98 6.77 3.61
N TYR A 48 -33.00 6.97 2.76
CA TYR A 48 -33.67 8.26 2.64
C TYR A 48 -34.27 8.69 3.98
N LEU A 49 -34.85 7.74 4.72
CA LEU A 49 -35.40 7.97 6.07
C LEU A 49 -34.31 8.34 7.10
N MET A 50 -33.08 7.86 6.94
CA MET A 50 -31.92 8.21 7.78
C MET A 50 -31.23 9.53 7.40
N LYS A 51 -31.70 10.22 6.35
CA LYS A 51 -31.13 11.49 5.89
C LYS A 51 -31.25 12.54 7.01
N GLY A 52 -30.11 13.05 7.47
CA GLY A 52 -30.02 14.09 8.51
C GLY A 52 -29.64 13.60 9.90
N THR A 53 -29.77 12.30 10.20
CA THR A 53 -29.62 11.79 11.58
C THR A 53 -28.51 10.76 11.74
N GLY A 54 -28.04 10.19 10.62
CA GLY A 54 -27.00 9.17 10.62
C GLY A 54 -27.54 7.77 10.95
N VAL A 55 -26.71 6.76 10.75
CA VAL A 55 -27.06 5.37 11.11
C VAL A 55 -27.01 5.19 12.64
N PRO A 56 -28.10 4.74 13.30
CA PRO A 56 -28.08 4.40 14.71
C PRO A 56 -27.01 3.35 15.04
N SER A 57 -26.29 3.51 16.15
CA SER A 57 -25.17 2.63 16.53
C SER A 57 -25.52 1.14 16.57
N LYS A 58 -26.76 0.82 16.98
CA LYS A 58 -27.30 -0.55 17.05
C LYS A 58 -27.53 -1.20 15.69
N LEU A 59 -27.67 -0.41 14.62
CA LEU A 59 -27.95 -0.90 13.26
C LEU A 59 -26.68 -0.98 12.40
N LEU A 60 -25.57 -0.37 12.84
CA LEU A 60 -24.27 -0.46 12.16
C LEU A 60 -23.84 -1.91 11.83
N PRO A 61 -23.98 -2.92 12.72
CA PRO A 61 -23.55 -4.28 12.41
C PRO A 61 -24.31 -4.91 11.24
N ILE A 62 -25.62 -4.65 11.15
CA ILE A 62 -26.51 -5.19 10.12
C ILE A 62 -26.24 -4.53 8.77
N ILE A 63 -25.91 -3.25 8.82
CA ILE A 63 -25.57 -2.44 7.66
C ILE A 63 -24.24 -2.89 7.03
N LYS A 64 -23.28 -3.44 7.76
CA LYS A 64 -21.94 -3.68 7.21
C LYS A 64 -21.87 -4.61 5.99
N ALA A 65 -22.70 -5.65 5.85
CA ALA A 65 -22.49 -6.66 4.80
C ALA A 65 -23.26 -6.39 3.49
N HIS A 66 -24.54 -6.02 3.56
CA HIS A 66 -25.41 -5.91 2.37
C HIS A 66 -25.48 -4.48 1.78
N TYR A 67 -25.09 -3.47 2.55
CA TYR A 67 -25.31 -2.04 2.29
C TYR A 67 -24.17 -1.35 1.53
N GLN A 68 -22.97 -1.92 1.56
CA GLN A 68 -21.74 -1.21 1.15
C GLN A 68 -21.66 -1.05 -0.37
N ALA A 69 -22.06 -2.02 -1.17
CA ALA A 69 -22.14 -1.81 -2.62
C ALA A 69 -23.17 -0.75 -3.01
N LEU A 70 -24.39 -0.84 -2.45
CA LEU A 70 -25.48 0.07 -2.81
C LEU A 70 -25.17 1.53 -2.47
N CYS A 71 -24.47 1.82 -1.36
CA CYS A 71 -24.04 3.18 -1.01
C CYS A 71 -23.10 3.79 -2.04
N PHE A 72 -22.13 2.97 -2.47
CA PHE A 72 -21.02 3.36 -3.31
C PHE A 72 -21.48 3.60 -4.74
N GLU A 73 -22.47 2.84 -5.19
CA GLU A 73 -23.11 2.98 -6.50
C GLU A 73 -24.15 4.12 -6.56
N THR A 74 -24.97 4.28 -5.52
CA THR A 74 -26.13 5.20 -5.57
C THR A 74 -25.88 6.59 -4.99
N GLY A 75 -24.70 6.82 -4.39
CA GLY A 75 -24.37 8.12 -3.79
C GLY A 75 -25.25 8.45 -2.58
N LEU A 76 -25.54 7.45 -1.75
CA LEU A 76 -26.30 7.62 -0.49
C LEU A 76 -25.35 7.56 0.71
N MET A 77 -24.27 8.33 0.68
CA MET A 77 -23.21 8.27 1.72
C MET A 77 -23.57 9.10 2.95
N PHE A 78 -24.56 9.99 2.87
CA PHE A 78 -24.89 10.91 3.96
C PHE A 78 -25.16 10.22 5.32
N PRO A 79 -25.86 9.08 5.42
CA PRO A 79 -26.05 8.41 6.72
C PRO A 79 -24.73 7.95 7.37
N LEU A 80 -23.66 7.81 6.59
CA LEU A 80 -22.34 7.39 7.03
C LEU A 80 -21.42 8.55 7.48
N HIS A 81 -21.89 9.80 7.45
CA HIS A 81 -21.06 11.00 7.72
C HIS A 81 -20.36 10.99 9.10
N SER A 82 -20.87 10.20 10.06
CA SER A 82 -20.31 10.06 11.40
C SER A 82 -19.22 8.99 11.52
N LEU A 83 -19.06 8.13 10.51
CA LEU A 83 -18.12 7.01 10.53
C LEU A 83 -16.67 7.49 10.68
N ARG A 84 -15.91 6.71 11.45
CA ARG A 84 -14.45 6.84 11.57
C ARG A 84 -13.71 5.78 10.79
N ALA A 85 -14.33 4.64 10.54
CA ALA A 85 -13.74 3.55 9.77
C ALA A 85 -14.79 2.94 8.85
N LEU A 86 -14.39 2.61 7.64
CA LEU A 86 -15.23 2.00 6.61
C LEU A 86 -14.43 0.89 5.94
N TYR A 87 -14.96 -0.33 6.00
CA TYR A 87 -14.30 -1.55 5.53
C TYR A 87 -15.23 -2.28 4.59
N ILE A 88 -14.82 -2.44 3.34
CA ILE A 88 -15.57 -3.08 2.28
C ILE A 88 -14.67 -4.13 1.67
N SER A 89 -15.15 -5.37 1.62
CA SER A 89 -14.40 -6.41 0.94
C SER A 89 -15.27 -7.52 0.37
N GLY A 90 -14.86 -8.07 -0.77
CA GLY A 90 -15.51 -9.22 -1.40
C GLY A 90 -16.83 -8.88 -2.08
N VAL A 91 -17.03 -7.63 -2.50
CA VAL A 91 -18.23 -7.20 -3.22
C VAL A 91 -17.84 -6.41 -4.46
N CYS A 92 -18.35 -6.80 -5.62
CA CYS A 92 -18.11 -6.06 -6.87
C CYS A 92 -18.71 -4.66 -6.76
N LEU A 93 -17.89 -3.63 -6.96
CA LEU A 93 -18.31 -2.23 -7.00
C LEU A 93 -18.18 -1.71 -8.43
N ALA A 94 -19.28 -1.24 -9.02
CA ALA A 94 -19.21 -0.52 -10.30
C ALA A 94 -18.39 0.78 -10.21
N GLY A 95 -18.23 1.33 -9.00
CA GLY A 95 -17.41 2.50 -8.74
C GLY A 95 -17.62 3.07 -7.33
N VAL A 96 -16.87 4.12 -7.00
CA VAL A 96 -17.03 4.88 -5.75
C VAL A 96 -17.65 6.23 -6.07
N SER A 97 -18.85 6.50 -5.54
CA SER A 97 -19.51 7.80 -5.68
C SER A 97 -18.67 8.97 -5.13
N PRO A 98 -18.64 10.14 -5.80
CA PRO A 98 -18.06 11.39 -5.30
C PRO A 98 -18.50 11.79 -3.89
N GLU A 99 -19.69 11.34 -3.45
CA GLU A 99 -20.17 11.61 -2.10
C GLU A 99 -19.26 11.07 -0.99
N ILE A 100 -18.33 10.14 -1.29
CA ILE A 100 -17.31 9.69 -0.34
C ILE A 100 -16.58 10.87 0.30
N GLY A 101 -16.37 11.96 -0.44
CA GLY A 101 -15.74 13.18 0.06
C GLY A 101 -16.50 13.85 1.21
N LYS A 102 -17.78 13.54 1.42
CA LYS A 102 -18.62 14.06 2.52
C LYS A 102 -18.36 13.35 3.85
N LEU A 103 -17.66 12.21 3.88
CA LEU A 103 -17.35 11.46 5.11
C LEU A 103 -16.20 12.11 5.92
N LYS A 104 -16.38 13.38 6.33
CA LYS A 104 -15.31 14.22 6.91
C LYS A 104 -14.70 13.69 8.20
N LYS A 105 -15.35 12.75 8.90
CA LYS A 105 -14.86 12.13 10.15
C LYS A 105 -14.04 10.85 9.91
N LEU A 106 -13.99 10.35 8.68
CA LEU A 106 -13.33 9.08 8.35
C LEU A 106 -11.81 9.17 8.58
N ARG A 107 -11.27 8.12 9.19
CA ARG A 107 -9.87 7.91 9.55
C ARG A 107 -9.29 6.67 8.89
N GLU A 108 -10.11 5.65 8.68
CA GLU A 108 -9.73 4.40 8.03
C GLU A 108 -10.70 4.12 6.89
N LEU A 109 -10.16 3.86 5.70
CA LEU A 109 -10.92 3.43 4.53
C LEU A 109 -10.25 2.20 3.93
N CYS A 110 -10.95 1.08 3.95
CA CYS A 110 -10.49 -0.16 3.36
C CYS A 110 -11.53 -0.60 2.33
N ILE A 111 -11.12 -0.70 1.08
CA ILE A 111 -11.92 -1.22 -0.03
C ILE A 111 -11.05 -2.26 -0.71
N GLU A 112 -11.23 -3.54 -0.38
CA GLU A 112 -10.34 -4.61 -0.84
C GLU A 112 -11.11 -5.68 -1.59
N ASN A 113 -10.60 -6.22 -2.70
CA ASN A 113 -11.31 -7.28 -3.45
C ASN A 113 -12.73 -6.85 -3.88
N CYS A 114 -12.82 -5.70 -4.56
CA CYS A 114 -14.09 -5.09 -4.96
C CYS A 114 -14.17 -4.74 -6.46
N ASP A 115 -13.25 -5.26 -7.27
CA ASP A 115 -13.11 -4.98 -8.71
C ASP A 115 -12.98 -3.50 -9.09
N LEU A 116 -12.64 -2.63 -8.13
CA LEU A 116 -12.69 -1.19 -8.31
C LEU A 116 -11.69 -0.72 -9.37
N GLU A 117 -12.16 -0.11 -10.45
CA GLU A 117 -11.29 0.34 -11.55
C GLU A 117 -10.75 1.77 -11.36
N GLN A 118 -11.48 2.62 -10.63
CA GLN A 118 -11.12 4.04 -10.42
C GLN A 118 -11.58 4.57 -9.07
N LEU A 119 -10.90 5.61 -8.59
CA LEU A 119 -11.32 6.40 -7.41
C LEU A 119 -11.74 7.81 -7.83
N PRO A 120 -12.84 8.36 -7.29
CA PRO A 120 -13.24 9.72 -7.56
C PRO A 120 -12.25 10.72 -6.96
N PRO A 121 -12.01 11.87 -7.59
CA PRO A 121 -11.14 12.92 -7.04
C PRO A 121 -11.55 13.41 -5.65
N ASP A 122 -12.83 13.28 -5.29
CA ASP A 122 -13.40 13.66 -4.00
C ASP A 122 -12.83 12.89 -2.81
N ILE A 123 -12.15 11.75 -3.04
CA ILE A 123 -11.38 11.07 -2.01
C ILE A 123 -10.43 12.04 -1.29
N GLY A 124 -9.83 12.99 -2.02
CA GLY A 124 -8.92 14.00 -1.46
C GLY A 124 -9.56 15.01 -0.51
N GLN A 125 -10.88 14.94 -0.30
CA GLN A 125 -11.59 15.72 0.69
C GLN A 125 -11.59 15.09 2.11
N LEU A 126 -11.15 13.83 2.25
CA LEU A 126 -11.09 13.10 3.52
C LEU A 126 -9.90 13.53 4.40
N LYS A 127 -9.89 14.78 4.87
CA LYS A 127 -8.74 15.41 5.54
C LYS A 127 -8.27 14.73 6.84
N ARG A 128 -9.07 13.83 7.40
CA ARG A 128 -8.76 13.09 8.63
C ARG A 128 -8.32 11.64 8.38
N LEU A 129 -8.27 11.21 7.13
CA LEU A 129 -7.88 9.86 6.76
C LEU A 129 -6.41 9.61 7.12
N LYS A 130 -6.18 8.52 7.85
CA LYS A 130 -4.88 8.04 8.31
C LYS A 130 -4.47 6.75 7.61
N VAL A 131 -5.44 5.86 7.36
CA VAL A 131 -5.22 4.56 6.74
C VAL A 131 -6.11 4.43 5.52
N CYS A 132 -5.52 4.06 4.40
CA CYS A 132 -6.24 3.78 3.16
C CYS A 132 -5.72 2.48 2.53
N TRP A 133 -6.56 1.45 2.52
CA TRP A 133 -6.27 0.16 1.91
C TRP A 133 -7.18 -0.05 0.71
N LEU A 134 -6.56 -0.33 -0.43
CA LEU A 134 -7.22 -0.45 -1.73
C LEU A 134 -6.78 -1.73 -2.45
N ARG A 135 -6.33 -2.73 -1.69
CA ARG A 135 -5.71 -3.94 -2.22
C ARG A 135 -6.66 -4.79 -3.07
N TRP A 136 -6.12 -5.59 -3.99
CA TRP A 136 -6.90 -6.54 -4.78
C TRP A 136 -8.05 -5.84 -5.52
N ASN A 137 -7.77 -4.77 -6.24
CA ASN A 137 -8.76 -4.09 -7.10
C ASN A 137 -8.20 -3.98 -8.52
N ASN A 138 -8.91 -3.29 -9.41
CA ASN A 138 -8.50 -3.09 -10.79
C ASN A 138 -8.04 -1.65 -11.06
N LEU A 139 -7.53 -0.92 -10.04
CA LEU A 139 -7.22 0.50 -10.17
C LEU A 139 -6.13 0.71 -11.22
N HIS A 140 -6.44 1.48 -12.26
CA HIS A 140 -5.48 1.83 -13.32
C HIS A 140 -4.63 3.06 -12.99
N GLN A 141 -5.18 3.95 -12.16
CA GLN A 141 -4.53 5.18 -11.70
C GLN A 141 -5.08 5.63 -10.35
N LEU A 142 -4.31 6.46 -9.65
CA LEU A 142 -4.80 7.20 -8.49
C LEU A 142 -5.11 8.65 -8.88
N PRO A 143 -6.22 9.24 -8.37
CA PRO A 143 -6.49 10.65 -8.60
C PRO A 143 -5.40 11.50 -7.92
N ALA A 144 -4.93 12.55 -8.59
CA ALA A 144 -3.90 13.46 -8.05
C ALA A 144 -4.32 14.15 -6.73
N THR A 145 -5.62 14.14 -6.41
CA THR A 145 -6.17 14.63 -5.15
C THR A 145 -5.84 13.73 -3.95
N ILE A 146 -5.34 12.50 -4.16
CA ILE A 146 -4.83 11.64 -3.08
C ILE A 146 -3.75 12.35 -2.25
N GLY A 147 -2.92 13.19 -2.89
CA GLY A 147 -1.93 14.03 -2.22
C GLY A 147 -2.51 15.09 -1.27
N ARG A 148 -3.84 15.27 -1.24
CA ARG A 148 -4.50 16.17 -0.30
C ARG A 148 -4.81 15.52 1.06
N LEU A 149 -4.55 14.23 1.22
CA LEU A 149 -4.75 13.45 2.44
C LEU A 149 -3.58 13.60 3.42
N THR A 150 -3.28 14.81 3.87
CA THR A 150 -2.04 15.13 4.61
C THR A 150 -1.90 14.45 5.98
N GLN A 151 -2.94 13.76 6.47
CA GLN A 151 -2.90 12.96 7.70
C GLN A 151 -2.62 11.47 7.45
N LEU A 152 -2.51 11.05 6.18
CA LEU A 152 -2.32 9.66 5.81
C LEU A 152 -0.96 9.17 6.31
N THR A 153 -0.98 8.07 7.06
CA THR A 153 0.19 7.37 7.59
C THR A 153 0.43 6.04 6.87
N GLU A 154 -0.60 5.47 6.27
CA GLU A 154 -0.52 4.18 5.57
C GLU A 154 -1.37 4.19 4.30
N LEU A 155 -0.76 3.82 3.18
CA LEU A 155 -1.39 3.68 1.88
C LEU A 155 -1.00 2.32 1.29
N GLN A 156 -1.99 1.47 1.03
CA GLN A 156 -1.79 0.15 0.46
C GLN A 156 -2.60 0.00 -0.83
N LEU A 157 -1.87 -0.30 -1.90
CA LEU A 157 -2.32 -0.31 -3.29
C LEU A 157 -1.96 -1.65 -3.95
N ASP A 158 -1.61 -2.65 -3.15
CA ASP A 158 -1.13 -3.93 -3.62
C ASP A 158 -2.15 -4.59 -4.54
N ASP A 159 -1.68 -5.36 -5.52
CA ASP A 159 -2.53 -6.17 -6.39
C ASP A 159 -3.59 -5.30 -7.10
N ASN A 160 -3.11 -4.36 -7.91
CA ASN A 160 -3.90 -3.45 -8.76
C ASN A 160 -3.30 -3.38 -10.17
N ARG A 161 -3.77 -2.45 -11.01
CA ARG A 161 -3.29 -2.25 -12.40
C ARG A 161 -2.66 -0.88 -12.59
N LEU A 162 -2.07 -0.29 -11.53
CA LEU A 162 -1.54 1.07 -11.56
C LEU A 162 -0.35 1.13 -12.52
N ARG A 163 -0.40 2.05 -13.49
CA ARG A 163 0.70 2.30 -14.43
C ARG A 163 1.68 3.37 -13.95
N ALA A 164 1.21 4.29 -13.12
CA ALA A 164 2.01 5.34 -12.52
C ALA A 164 1.46 5.74 -11.14
N LEU A 165 2.35 6.30 -10.33
CA LEU A 165 1.98 6.98 -9.08
C LEU A 165 1.92 8.51 -9.32
N PRO A 166 0.94 9.24 -8.77
CA PRO A 166 0.83 10.67 -9.03
C PRO A 166 1.92 11.46 -8.28
N ALA A 167 2.56 12.43 -8.96
CA ALA A 167 3.61 13.27 -8.38
C ALA A 167 3.19 13.98 -7.07
N ARG A 168 1.90 14.30 -6.92
CA ARG A 168 1.35 14.92 -5.70
C ARG A 168 1.39 14.04 -4.45
N LEU A 169 1.79 12.76 -4.56
CA LEU A 169 2.03 11.91 -3.39
C LEU A 169 3.04 12.53 -2.42
N ASN A 170 4.01 13.32 -2.91
CA ASN A 170 4.96 14.02 -2.06
C ASN A 170 4.31 14.87 -0.95
N ARG A 171 3.06 15.30 -1.08
CA ARG A 171 2.37 16.08 -0.05
C ARG A 171 2.02 15.25 1.20
N LEU A 172 2.10 13.92 1.13
CA LEU A 172 1.79 13.01 2.22
C LEU A 172 2.97 12.89 3.21
N GLN A 173 3.34 14.02 3.83
CA GLN A 173 4.53 14.11 4.70
C GLN A 173 4.46 13.26 5.98
N LYS A 174 3.27 12.76 6.36
CA LYS A 174 3.08 11.83 7.48
C LYS A 174 3.06 10.36 7.06
N LEU A 175 3.15 10.06 5.76
CA LEU A 175 3.10 8.71 5.25
C LEU A 175 4.32 7.93 5.73
N LYS A 176 4.07 6.79 6.39
CA LYS A 176 5.09 5.89 6.92
C LYS A 176 5.19 4.61 6.09
N ILE A 177 4.07 4.15 5.56
CA ILE A 177 3.98 2.90 4.80
C ILE A 177 3.33 3.19 3.46
N LEU A 178 4.03 2.83 2.38
CA LEU A 178 3.52 2.83 1.02
C LEU A 178 3.79 1.47 0.38
N TYR A 179 2.73 0.70 0.19
CA TYR A 179 2.80 -0.56 -0.56
C TYR A 179 2.03 -0.44 -1.85
N ALA A 180 2.68 -0.79 -2.95
CA ALA A 180 2.11 -0.87 -4.29
C ALA A 180 2.72 -2.06 -5.04
N LYS A 181 2.86 -3.22 -4.36
CA LYS A 181 3.34 -4.45 -5.01
C LYS A 181 2.31 -4.98 -6.01
N TYR A 182 2.72 -5.81 -6.97
CA TYR A 182 1.81 -6.40 -7.97
C TYR A 182 0.95 -5.35 -8.67
N ASN A 183 1.64 -4.42 -9.35
CA ASN A 183 1.04 -3.39 -10.19
C ASN A 183 1.74 -3.38 -11.56
N GLN A 184 1.46 -2.37 -12.39
CA GLN A 184 2.03 -2.22 -13.73
C GLN A 184 2.94 -0.98 -13.81
N LEU A 185 3.57 -0.58 -12.70
CA LEU A 185 4.38 0.64 -12.64
C LEU A 185 5.62 0.47 -13.53
N THR A 186 5.79 1.35 -14.51
CA THR A 186 6.98 1.37 -15.38
C THR A 186 8.02 2.40 -14.95
N GLU A 187 7.57 3.43 -14.25
CA GLU A 187 8.37 4.54 -13.71
C GLU A 187 7.82 5.02 -12.37
N LEU A 188 8.65 5.76 -11.63
CA LEU A 188 8.24 6.45 -10.40
C LEU A 188 8.35 7.96 -10.60
N PRO A 189 7.38 8.76 -10.11
CA PRO A 189 7.56 10.20 -10.09
C PRO A 189 8.77 10.55 -9.23
N LYS A 190 9.62 11.49 -9.68
CA LYS A 190 10.79 11.93 -8.90
C LYS A 190 10.42 12.43 -7.51
N GLU A 191 9.20 12.96 -7.36
CA GLU A 191 8.62 13.44 -6.12
C GLU A 191 8.42 12.35 -5.06
N ILE A 192 8.43 11.05 -5.41
CA ILE A 192 8.29 9.96 -4.43
C ILE A 192 9.37 10.01 -3.35
N THR A 193 10.56 10.51 -3.68
CA THR A 193 11.67 10.60 -2.74
C THR A 193 11.48 11.73 -1.71
N GLN A 194 10.52 12.64 -1.94
CA GLN A 194 10.20 13.72 -1.01
C GLN A 194 9.27 13.28 0.14
N LEU A 195 8.93 11.99 0.24
CA LEU A 195 8.15 11.40 1.33
C LEU A 195 9.01 11.23 2.61
N ARG A 196 9.42 12.34 3.22
CA ARG A 196 10.40 12.37 4.33
C ARG A 196 10.04 11.50 5.56
N GLY A 197 8.76 11.24 5.77
CA GLY A 197 8.26 10.39 6.86
C GLY A 197 8.25 8.88 6.57
N LEU A 198 8.56 8.47 5.33
CA LEU A 198 8.39 7.10 4.86
C LEU A 198 9.38 6.16 5.54
N GLN A 199 8.86 5.05 6.05
CA GLN A 199 9.62 4.02 6.77
C GLN A 199 9.68 2.71 5.98
N GLU A 200 8.60 2.37 5.27
CA GLU A 200 8.52 1.14 4.48
C GLU A 200 7.96 1.46 3.10
N LEU A 201 8.71 1.08 2.06
CA LEU A 201 8.33 1.22 0.67
C LEU A 201 8.40 -0.14 -0.01
N ASN A 202 7.28 -0.60 -0.55
CA ASN A 202 7.21 -1.84 -1.32
C ASN A 202 6.65 -1.58 -2.72
N LEU A 203 7.51 -1.75 -3.73
CA LEU A 203 7.21 -1.61 -5.15
C LEU A 203 7.56 -2.90 -5.91
N SER A 204 7.66 -4.03 -5.21
CA SER A 204 7.99 -5.32 -5.82
C SER A 204 6.92 -5.79 -6.81
N TYR A 205 7.29 -6.66 -7.75
CA TYR A 205 6.38 -7.16 -8.79
C TYR A 205 5.72 -6.02 -9.58
N ASN A 206 6.55 -5.22 -10.22
CA ASN A 206 6.17 -4.16 -11.16
C ASN A 206 7.06 -4.26 -12.40
N HIS A 207 7.05 -3.24 -13.27
CA HIS A 207 7.86 -3.16 -14.48
C HIS A 207 8.83 -1.96 -14.44
N ILE A 208 9.30 -1.58 -13.24
CA ILE A 208 10.09 -0.36 -13.05
C ILE A 208 11.46 -0.55 -13.68
N ASN A 209 11.80 0.32 -14.64
CA ASN A 209 13.08 0.24 -15.37
C ASN A 209 14.20 1.06 -14.70
N ALA A 210 13.83 2.16 -14.04
CA ALA A 210 14.77 3.05 -13.36
C ALA A 210 14.15 3.70 -12.13
N LEU A 211 14.99 4.00 -11.13
CA LEU A 211 14.62 4.76 -9.94
C LEU A 211 15.00 6.24 -10.11
N PRO A 212 14.30 7.17 -9.44
CA PRO A 212 14.74 8.57 -9.35
C PRO A 212 16.15 8.69 -8.76
N LEU A 213 16.92 9.70 -9.17
CA LEU A 213 18.33 9.83 -8.80
C LEU A 213 18.56 10.23 -7.32
N ASP A 214 17.62 10.89 -6.65
CA ASP A 214 17.83 11.46 -5.31
C ASP A 214 16.95 10.79 -4.23
N TRP A 215 17.52 9.80 -3.53
CA TRP A 215 16.89 9.09 -2.40
C TRP A 215 17.32 9.60 -1.03
N GLN A 216 18.30 10.50 -0.94
CA GLN A 216 18.95 10.88 0.32
C GLN A 216 17.98 11.57 1.30
N THR A 217 16.85 12.07 0.80
CA THR A 217 15.81 12.75 1.56
C THR A 217 14.90 11.79 2.34
N LEU A 218 14.87 10.51 1.99
CA LEU A 218 14.11 9.45 2.69
C LEU A 218 14.83 8.95 3.95
N THR A 219 15.24 9.87 4.82
CA THR A 219 16.07 9.59 6.01
C THR A 219 15.44 8.66 7.04
N GLN A 220 14.12 8.42 6.94
CA GLN A 220 13.36 7.54 7.83
C GLN A 220 13.16 6.12 7.29
N LEU A 221 13.59 5.85 6.04
CA LEU A 221 13.32 4.60 5.37
C LEU A 221 14.12 3.46 6.01
N LYS A 222 13.40 2.41 6.41
CA LYS A 222 13.93 1.21 7.07
C LYS A 222 13.88 0.00 6.16
N LYS A 223 12.85 -0.09 5.30
CA LYS A 223 12.66 -1.22 4.39
C LYS A 223 12.37 -0.72 2.98
N LEU A 224 13.14 -1.21 2.03
CA LEU A 224 12.98 -0.95 0.62
C LEU A 224 12.90 -2.27 -0.14
N HIS A 225 11.72 -2.52 -0.72
CA HIS A 225 11.45 -3.71 -1.52
C HIS A 225 11.19 -3.32 -2.98
N LEU A 226 12.07 -3.77 -3.87
CA LEU A 226 12.08 -3.47 -5.30
C LEU A 226 12.25 -4.73 -6.17
N TYR A 227 12.14 -5.90 -5.55
CA TYR A 227 12.37 -7.19 -6.21
C TYR A 227 11.28 -7.52 -7.25
N ASN A 228 11.61 -8.31 -8.27
CA ASN A 228 10.76 -8.54 -9.45
C ASN A 228 10.37 -7.22 -10.15
N ASN A 229 11.38 -6.55 -10.72
CA ASN A 229 11.23 -5.37 -11.58
C ASN A 229 12.22 -5.49 -12.76
N ASN A 230 12.41 -4.41 -13.51
CA ASN A 230 13.30 -4.34 -14.68
C ASN A 230 14.49 -3.40 -14.42
N LEU A 231 14.92 -3.26 -13.15
CA LEU A 231 15.98 -2.32 -12.78
C LEU A 231 17.33 -2.78 -13.34
N SER A 232 17.97 -1.90 -14.10
CA SER A 232 19.34 -2.13 -14.60
C SER A 232 20.42 -1.57 -13.69
N ASN A 233 20.09 -0.57 -12.87
CA ASN A 233 21.00 0.08 -11.91
C ASN A 233 20.25 0.54 -10.66
N LEU A 234 21.00 0.75 -9.58
CA LEU A 234 20.55 1.47 -8.39
C LEU A 234 21.24 2.85 -8.34
N PRO A 235 20.55 3.95 -7.99
CA PRO A 235 21.19 5.25 -7.84
C PRO A 235 22.10 5.26 -6.61
N ASP A 236 23.25 5.93 -6.73
CA ASP A 236 24.22 6.09 -5.63
C ASP A 236 23.59 6.65 -4.36
N SER A 237 22.52 7.44 -4.49
CA SER A 237 21.86 8.09 -3.38
C SER A 237 21.19 7.12 -2.39
N ILE A 238 20.92 5.88 -2.79
CA ILE A 238 20.41 4.82 -1.88
C ILE A 238 21.40 4.58 -0.74
N GLY A 239 22.70 4.75 -0.96
CA GLY A 239 23.73 4.61 0.06
C GLY A 239 23.62 5.60 1.23
N TYR A 240 22.81 6.66 1.10
CA TYR A 240 22.61 7.66 2.16
C TYR A 240 21.35 7.42 3.00
N LEU A 241 20.65 6.29 2.81
CA LEU A 241 19.50 5.91 3.61
C LEU A 241 19.94 5.41 4.99
N ALA A 242 20.32 6.33 5.88
CA ALA A 242 21.00 6.05 7.15
C ALA A 242 20.25 5.08 8.11
N ARG A 243 18.94 4.90 7.93
CA ARG A 243 18.10 4.00 8.74
C ARG A 243 17.70 2.71 8.02
N LEU A 244 18.20 2.48 6.80
CA LEU A 244 17.82 1.32 6.00
C LEU A 244 18.37 0.05 6.63
N LYS A 245 17.47 -0.88 6.93
CA LYS A 245 17.75 -2.19 7.52
C LYS A 245 17.60 -3.32 6.52
N ILE A 246 16.66 -3.19 5.58
CA ILE A 246 16.35 -4.23 4.60
C ILE A 246 16.31 -3.62 3.21
N LEU A 247 17.16 -4.13 2.33
CA LEU A 247 17.16 -3.82 0.90
C LEU A 247 16.98 -5.12 0.10
N ARG A 248 15.85 -5.22 -0.59
CA ARG A 248 15.52 -6.38 -1.46
C ARG A 248 15.34 -5.92 -2.89
N VAL A 249 16.24 -6.35 -3.77
CA VAL A 249 16.28 -6.00 -5.20
C VAL A 249 16.47 -7.25 -6.08
N GLN A 250 16.19 -8.45 -5.55
CA GLN A 250 16.31 -9.69 -6.31
C GLN A 250 15.38 -9.76 -7.53
N ASN A 251 15.67 -10.61 -8.51
CA ASN A 251 14.90 -10.73 -9.76
C ASN A 251 14.78 -9.39 -10.50
N ASN A 252 15.93 -8.82 -10.87
CA ASN A 252 16.06 -7.63 -11.71
C ASN A 252 17.13 -7.90 -12.78
N VAL A 253 17.62 -6.87 -13.47
CA VAL A 253 18.67 -6.97 -14.49
C VAL A 253 19.92 -6.16 -14.12
N LEU A 254 20.21 -6.07 -12.81
CA LEU A 254 21.36 -5.32 -12.28
C LEU A 254 22.67 -5.97 -12.74
N ARG A 255 23.57 -5.17 -13.31
CA ARG A 255 24.95 -5.61 -13.64
C ARG A 255 25.96 -5.36 -12.50
N GLY A 256 25.55 -4.55 -11.53
CA GLY A 256 26.34 -4.16 -10.37
C GLY A 256 25.47 -3.41 -9.36
N VAL A 257 26.08 -3.10 -8.22
CA VAL A 257 25.47 -2.26 -7.18
C VAL A 257 26.44 -1.12 -6.82
N PRO A 258 25.93 0.07 -6.44
CA PRO A 258 26.79 1.22 -6.21
C PRO A 258 27.64 1.03 -4.95
N ALA A 259 28.89 1.49 -5.01
CA ALA A 259 29.81 1.42 -3.87
C ALA A 259 29.30 2.18 -2.64
N SER A 260 28.41 3.16 -2.83
CA SER A 260 27.77 3.89 -1.76
C SER A 260 26.93 3.00 -0.83
N LEU A 261 26.48 1.81 -1.25
CA LEU A 261 25.77 0.88 -0.37
C LEU A 261 26.58 0.52 0.87
N GLY A 262 27.92 0.51 0.79
CA GLY A 262 28.80 0.29 1.94
C GLY A 262 28.69 1.36 3.05
N LYS A 263 27.98 2.48 2.80
CA LYS A 263 27.71 3.51 3.82
C LYS A 263 26.52 3.17 4.72
N LEU A 264 25.72 2.14 4.41
CA LEU A 264 24.48 1.82 5.12
C LEU A 264 24.74 1.14 6.48
N GLN A 265 25.04 1.95 7.50
CA GLN A 265 25.45 1.48 8.83
C GLN A 265 24.44 0.55 9.54
N GLN A 266 23.15 0.66 9.20
CA GLN A 266 22.08 -0.13 9.81
C GLN A 266 21.58 -1.28 8.92
N LEU A 267 22.20 -1.54 7.76
CA LEU A 267 21.73 -2.58 6.84
C LEU A 267 21.96 -3.96 7.45
N GLU A 268 20.88 -4.68 7.70
CA GLU A 268 20.87 -6.03 8.29
C GLU A 268 20.69 -7.09 7.20
N GLU A 269 19.96 -6.77 6.13
CA GLU A 269 19.67 -7.70 5.04
C GLU A 269 19.83 -7.03 3.66
N LEU A 270 20.69 -7.62 2.83
CA LEU A 270 20.84 -7.28 1.42
C LEU A 270 20.53 -8.52 0.56
N SER A 271 19.48 -8.43 -0.25
CA SER A 271 19.13 -9.46 -1.23
C SER A 271 19.18 -8.90 -2.65
N ILE A 272 20.14 -9.41 -3.43
CA ILE A 272 20.40 -9.06 -4.84
C ILE A 272 20.40 -10.31 -5.72
N GLN A 273 19.78 -11.40 -5.24
CA GLN A 273 19.66 -12.68 -5.96
C GLN A 273 19.08 -12.51 -7.37
N ASN A 274 19.46 -13.40 -8.30
CA ASN A 274 18.87 -13.49 -9.64
C ASN A 274 18.95 -12.13 -10.36
N ASN A 275 20.18 -11.71 -10.60
CA ASN A 275 20.57 -10.52 -11.35
C ASN A 275 21.73 -10.91 -12.28
N GLN A 276 22.40 -9.92 -12.90
CA GLN A 276 23.53 -10.11 -13.81
C GLN A 276 24.82 -9.56 -13.20
N ILE A 277 24.96 -9.59 -11.86
CA ILE A 277 26.06 -8.94 -11.16
C ILE A 277 27.35 -9.74 -11.35
N GLN A 278 28.36 -9.09 -11.93
CA GLN A 278 29.67 -9.71 -12.17
C GLN A 278 30.65 -9.49 -11.02
N GLN A 279 30.54 -8.35 -10.34
CA GLN A 279 31.40 -7.97 -9.23
C GLN A 279 30.62 -7.20 -8.17
N LEU A 280 31.02 -7.36 -6.91
CA LEU A 280 30.52 -6.57 -5.79
C LEU A 280 31.57 -5.53 -5.39
N PRO A 281 31.17 -4.31 -5.00
CA PRO A 281 32.12 -3.32 -4.54
C PRO A 281 32.70 -3.72 -3.17
N ALA A 282 34.00 -3.53 -3.00
CA ALA A 282 34.70 -3.83 -1.74
C ALA A 282 34.14 -3.06 -0.53
N SER A 283 33.46 -1.94 -0.76
CA SER A 283 32.80 -1.17 0.30
C SER A 283 31.70 -1.95 1.03
N LEU A 284 31.09 -2.97 0.42
CA LEU A 284 30.10 -3.82 1.10
C LEU A 284 30.70 -4.59 2.27
N GLY A 285 32.01 -4.88 2.24
CA GLY A 285 32.72 -5.51 3.36
C GLY A 285 32.80 -4.65 4.63
N HIS A 286 32.43 -3.37 4.56
CA HIS A 286 32.41 -2.44 5.70
C HIS A 286 31.01 -2.24 6.30
N LEU A 287 30.04 -3.12 6.01
CA LEU A 287 28.70 -3.04 6.57
C LEU A 287 28.66 -3.67 7.97
N PRO A 288 28.65 -2.87 9.06
CA PRO A 288 28.86 -3.43 10.40
C PRO A 288 27.65 -4.22 10.90
N SER A 289 26.44 -3.95 10.39
CA SER A 289 25.21 -4.58 10.87
C SER A 289 24.72 -5.73 9.97
N LEU A 290 25.43 -6.06 8.89
CA LEU A 290 24.93 -6.98 7.87
C LEU A 290 24.91 -8.41 8.40
N LYS A 291 23.73 -9.01 8.43
CA LYS A 291 23.49 -10.38 8.92
C LYS A 291 23.18 -11.35 7.79
N ARG A 292 22.48 -10.89 6.76
CA ARG A 292 22.07 -11.71 5.63
C ARG A 292 22.49 -11.08 4.33
N LEU A 293 23.33 -11.79 3.58
CA LEU A 293 23.69 -11.42 2.23
C LEU A 293 23.28 -12.54 1.27
N ASN A 294 22.31 -12.25 0.41
CA ASN A 294 21.89 -13.16 -0.65
C ASN A 294 22.30 -12.62 -2.03
N VAL A 295 23.28 -13.29 -2.64
CA VAL A 295 23.79 -13.02 -3.97
C VAL A 295 23.66 -14.22 -4.91
N ASN A 296 22.75 -15.15 -4.59
CA ASN A 296 22.47 -16.32 -5.44
C ASN A 296 22.18 -15.91 -6.89
N ASP A 297 22.43 -16.81 -7.82
CA ASP A 297 22.04 -16.70 -9.23
C ASP A 297 22.55 -15.38 -9.84
N ASN A 298 23.86 -15.17 -9.80
CA ASN A 298 24.56 -14.03 -10.39
C ASN A 298 25.79 -14.52 -11.16
N LEU A 299 26.66 -13.62 -11.60
CA LEU A 299 27.84 -13.93 -12.42
C LEU A 299 29.14 -13.70 -11.65
N LEU A 300 29.12 -13.81 -10.32
CA LEU A 300 30.29 -13.53 -9.48
C LEU A 300 31.37 -14.60 -9.65
N THR A 301 32.60 -14.17 -9.89
CA THR A 301 33.79 -15.05 -9.95
C THR A 301 34.59 -15.02 -8.64
N TYR A 302 34.45 -13.97 -7.84
CA TYR A 302 35.04 -13.81 -6.51
C TYR A 302 34.18 -12.90 -5.62
N LEU A 303 34.47 -12.89 -4.32
CA LEU A 303 34.04 -11.84 -3.39
C LEU A 303 35.28 -10.99 -3.02
N PRO A 304 35.15 -9.66 -2.85
CA PRO A 304 36.26 -8.82 -2.41
C PRO A 304 36.81 -9.24 -1.04
N ASP A 305 38.14 -9.17 -0.85
CA ASP A 305 38.80 -9.55 0.42
C ASP A 305 38.30 -8.78 1.65
N SER A 306 37.76 -7.58 1.45
CA SER A 306 37.13 -6.81 2.53
C SER A 306 35.93 -7.51 3.16
N PHE A 307 35.34 -8.51 2.51
CA PHE A 307 34.18 -9.24 3.05
C PHE A 307 34.55 -10.04 4.31
N GLN A 308 35.83 -10.38 4.51
CA GLN A 308 36.30 -10.96 5.77
C GLN A 308 36.00 -10.08 7.00
N ASN A 309 35.74 -8.78 6.80
CA ASN A 309 35.42 -7.83 7.86
C ASN A 309 33.92 -7.83 8.25
N LEU A 310 33.08 -8.64 7.60
CA LEU A 310 31.65 -8.75 7.90
C LEU A 310 31.41 -9.60 9.17
N VAL A 311 31.83 -9.07 10.32
CA VAL A 311 31.87 -9.78 11.62
C VAL A 311 30.49 -10.22 12.15
N ASN A 312 29.40 -9.61 11.66
CA ASN A 312 28.04 -9.91 12.08
C ASN A 312 27.25 -10.74 11.04
N LEU A 313 27.91 -11.23 9.99
CA LEU A 313 27.24 -12.02 8.96
C LEU A 313 26.84 -13.39 9.53
N GLU A 314 25.57 -13.75 9.36
CA GLU A 314 24.98 -15.00 9.84
C GLU A 314 24.70 -15.97 8.68
N HIS A 315 24.25 -15.42 7.53
CA HIS A 315 23.91 -16.19 6.35
C HIS A 315 24.47 -15.55 5.07
N LEU A 316 25.19 -16.37 4.30
CA LEU A 316 25.76 -16.01 3.01
C LEU A 316 25.29 -16.99 1.93
N TYR A 317 24.51 -16.50 0.97
CA TYR A 317 23.99 -17.30 -0.13
C TYR A 317 24.71 -16.94 -1.44
N LEU A 318 25.42 -17.91 -2.02
CA LEU A 318 26.31 -17.78 -3.19
C LEU A 318 25.98 -18.76 -4.32
N ARG A 319 24.95 -19.59 -4.16
CA ARG A 319 24.54 -20.60 -5.15
C ARG A 319 24.31 -19.99 -6.52
N GLY A 320 24.69 -20.70 -7.58
CA GLY A 320 24.45 -20.22 -8.95
C GLY A 320 25.37 -19.08 -9.39
N ASN A 321 26.54 -18.94 -8.76
CA ASN A 321 27.63 -18.06 -9.20
C ASN A 321 28.78 -18.87 -9.84
N GLN A 322 29.77 -18.16 -10.40
CA GLN A 322 30.92 -18.71 -11.12
C GLN A 322 32.18 -18.77 -10.23
N LEU A 323 32.01 -19.04 -8.92
CA LEU A 323 33.10 -19.10 -7.96
C LEU A 323 33.97 -20.36 -8.16
N SER A 324 35.27 -20.17 -8.36
CA SER A 324 36.25 -21.27 -8.42
C SER A 324 36.35 -22.02 -7.09
N LYS A 325 36.85 -23.27 -7.11
CA LYS A 325 37.09 -24.05 -5.89
C LYS A 325 37.95 -23.29 -4.88
N LYS A 326 39.03 -22.66 -5.35
CA LYS A 326 39.92 -21.81 -4.53
C LYS A 326 39.16 -20.66 -3.87
N ASN A 327 38.30 -19.96 -4.61
CA ASN A 327 37.51 -18.86 -4.03
C ASN A 327 36.54 -19.36 -2.95
N ARG A 328 35.90 -20.52 -3.16
CA ARG A 328 35.01 -21.12 -2.17
C ARG A 328 35.76 -21.48 -0.89
N GLU A 329 36.94 -22.08 -1.01
CA GLU A 329 37.82 -22.39 0.13
C GLU A 329 38.26 -21.13 0.88
N THR A 330 38.64 -20.06 0.16
CA THR A 330 38.96 -18.76 0.77
C THR A 330 37.77 -18.17 1.55
N ILE A 331 36.58 -18.16 0.94
CA ILE A 331 35.35 -17.65 1.58
C ILE A 331 35.00 -18.48 2.81
N GLN A 332 35.13 -19.81 2.74
CA GLN A 332 34.92 -20.69 3.89
C GLN A 332 35.90 -20.39 5.03
N GLY A 333 37.15 -20.05 4.70
CA GLY A 333 38.17 -19.62 5.66
C GLY A 333 37.86 -18.29 6.35
N TRP A 334 37.20 -17.36 5.66
CA TRP A 334 36.77 -16.09 6.27
C TRP A 334 35.65 -16.27 7.30
N PHE A 335 34.76 -17.24 7.08
CA PHE A 335 33.56 -17.41 7.91
C PHE A 335 33.38 -18.86 8.43
N PRO A 336 34.18 -19.29 9.42
CA PRO A 336 34.13 -20.66 9.92
C PRO A 336 32.84 -21.02 10.68
N HIS A 337 32.04 -20.03 11.09
CA HIS A 337 30.89 -20.23 12.00
C HIS A 337 29.53 -19.83 11.41
N ILE A 338 29.47 -19.44 10.13
CA ILE A 338 28.24 -18.93 9.51
C ILE A 338 27.65 -19.97 8.54
N SER A 339 26.37 -19.83 8.22
CA SER A 339 25.75 -20.66 7.17
C SER A 339 26.11 -20.12 5.78
N ILE A 340 26.97 -20.83 5.06
CA ILE A 340 27.34 -20.53 3.68
C ILE A 340 26.63 -21.53 2.75
N HIS A 341 25.96 -21.02 1.72
CA HIS A 341 25.26 -21.82 0.73
C HIS A 341 25.89 -21.61 -0.65
N PHE A 342 26.68 -22.57 -1.12
CA PHE A 342 27.37 -22.55 -2.43
C PHE A 342 26.54 -23.11 -3.59
#